data_AF-X1RW93-F1
#
_entry.id   AF-X1RW93-F1
#
_cell.length_a   1.000
_cell.length_b   1.000
_cell.length_c   1.000
_cell.angle_alpha   90.00
_cell.angle_beta   90.00
_cell.angle_gamma   90.00
#
_symmetry.space_group_name_H-M   'P 1'
#
loop_
_entity.id
_entity.type
_entity.pdbx_description
1 polymer ?
#
loop_
_entity_poly.entity_id
_entity_poly.type
_entity_poly.pdbx_seq_one_letter_code
_entity_poly.pdbx_strand_id
1 'polypeptide(L)'
;LNQRPRPDCNSIGWLAWHLTRSNDRNLSELARKKQLWIKDKWHSKFDRDPDPTDTGFSHSLEDVTAFRSPDGKTILEYHHAVLELAKQYITNHLSETDLKRNVRSPTLKNIATVRGRLLGIISEGLQHVGQAAYLRGLLKGKGWLSR
;
A
#
# COMPACT_ATOMS: atom_id res chain seq x y z
N LEU A 1 -10.35 -11.07 -7.20
CA LEU A 1 -9.56 -9.85 -6.93
C LEU A 1 -10.18 -8.61 -7.60
N ASN A 2 -10.63 -8.70 -8.85
CA ASN A 2 -11.26 -7.58 -9.57
C ASN A 2 -12.75 -7.33 -9.29
N GLN A 3 -13.44 -8.27 -8.65
CA GLN A 3 -14.88 -8.13 -8.37
C GLN A 3 -15.13 -6.98 -7.39
N ARG A 4 -16.08 -6.11 -7.75
CA ARG A 4 -16.55 -4.98 -6.95
C ARG A 4 -18.00 -5.23 -6.51
N PRO A 5 -18.40 -4.88 -5.26
CA PRO A 5 -19.80 -4.99 -4.82
C PRO A 5 -20.75 -4.12 -5.63
N ARG A 6 -20.28 -2.93 -5.97
CA ARG A 6 -20.97 -1.94 -6.80
C ARG A 6 -19.95 -1.24 -7.70
N PRO A 7 -20.38 -0.60 -8.81
CA PRO A 7 -19.47 0.06 -9.74
C PRO A 7 -18.60 1.15 -9.12
N ASP A 8 -19.02 1.74 -8.00
CA ASP A 8 -18.34 2.82 -7.27
C ASP A 8 -17.46 2.35 -6.10
N CYS A 9 -17.36 1.04 -5.87
CA CYS A 9 -16.62 0.47 -4.76
C CYS A 9 -15.25 -0.06 -5.20
N ASN A 10 -14.22 0.06 -4.36
CA ASN A 10 -12.93 -0.58 -4.61
C ASN A 10 -13.04 -2.12 -4.59
N SER A 11 -12.21 -2.77 -5.41
CA SER A 11 -12.08 -4.23 -5.42
C SER A 11 -11.06 -4.71 -4.36
N ILE A 12 -11.08 -6.01 -4.00
CA ILE A 12 -10.08 -6.58 -3.08
C ILE A 12 -8.66 -6.39 -3.61
N GLY A 13 -8.46 -6.56 -4.93
CA GLY A 13 -7.15 -6.37 -5.55
C GLY A 13 -6.67 -4.92 -5.47
N TRP A 14 -7.58 -3.96 -5.67
CA TRP A 14 -7.27 -2.54 -5.51
C TRP A 14 -6.88 -2.23 -4.06
N LEU A 15 -7.64 -2.71 -3.08
CA LEU A 15 -7.35 -2.48 -1.65
C LEU A 15 -5.98 -3.03 -1.23
N ALA A 16 -5.66 -4.25 -1.66
CA ALA A 16 -4.38 -4.88 -1.34
C ALA A 16 -3.19 -4.18 -2.04
N TRP A 17 -3.38 -3.75 -3.28
CA TRP A 17 -2.39 -2.95 -4.00
C TRP A 17 -2.20 -1.57 -3.38
N HIS A 18 -3.28 -0.85 -3.07
CA HIS A 18 -3.27 0.48 -2.47
C HIS A 18 -2.49 0.50 -1.15
N LEU A 19 -2.84 -0.42 -0.24
CA LEU A 19 -2.13 -0.62 1.02
C LEU A 19 -0.62 -0.84 0.80
N THR A 20 -0.26 -1.69 -0.16
CA THR A 20 1.14 -2.02 -0.40
C THR A 20 1.90 -0.86 -1.05
N ARG A 21 1.27 -0.12 -1.97
CA ARG A 21 1.80 1.12 -2.56
C ARG A 21 1.99 2.23 -1.52
N SER A 22 1.02 2.42 -0.65
CA SER A 22 1.11 3.41 0.43
C SER A 22 2.30 3.11 1.34
N ASN A 23 2.49 1.84 1.71
CA ASN A 23 3.63 1.39 2.51
C ASN A 23 4.96 1.59 1.78
N ASP A 24 5.08 1.14 0.54
CA ASP A 24 6.30 1.31 -0.27
C ASP A 24 6.70 2.79 -0.37
N ARG A 25 5.76 3.66 -0.79
CA ARG A 25 6.01 5.10 -0.89
C ARG A 25 6.50 5.66 0.44
N ASN A 26 5.76 5.42 1.53
CA ASN A 26 6.08 6.00 2.83
C ASN A 26 7.44 5.52 3.36
N LEU A 27 7.70 4.21 3.29
CA LEU A 27 8.95 3.62 3.77
C LEU A 27 10.14 4.04 2.90
N SER A 28 9.97 4.09 1.59
CA SER A 28 11.00 4.55 0.66
C SER A 28 11.34 6.03 0.91
N GLU A 29 10.35 6.89 1.13
CA GLU A 29 10.59 8.29 1.53
C GLU A 29 11.34 8.40 2.87
N LEU A 30 10.91 7.64 3.88
CA LEU A 30 11.54 7.62 5.21
C LEU A 30 12.99 7.11 5.16
N ALA A 31 13.26 6.11 4.32
CA ALA A 31 14.58 5.53 4.09
C ALA A 31 15.42 6.32 3.06
N ARG A 32 14.87 7.37 2.45
CA ARG A 32 15.48 8.13 1.34
C ARG A 32 15.94 7.24 0.18
N LYS A 33 15.14 6.23 -0.17
CA LYS A 33 15.37 5.29 -1.26
C LYS A 33 14.36 5.51 -2.39
N LYS A 34 14.68 5.02 -3.59
CA LYS A 34 13.69 4.90 -4.67
C LYS A 34 12.62 3.89 -4.27
N GLN A 35 11.35 4.20 -4.58
CA GLN A 35 10.22 3.29 -4.37
C GLN A 35 10.49 1.95 -5.08
N LEU A 36 10.21 0.84 -4.39
CA LEU A 36 10.35 -0.49 -4.98
C LEU A 36 9.47 -0.61 -6.23
N TRP A 37 8.31 0.05 -6.22
CA TRP A 37 7.38 0.16 -7.35
C TRP A 37 8.08 0.38 -8.69
N ILE A 38 9.04 1.31 -8.71
CA ILE A 38 9.82 1.67 -9.89
C ILE A 38 11.14 0.89 -9.93
N LYS A 39 11.87 0.88 -8.80
CA LYS A 39 13.22 0.30 -8.72
C LYS A 39 13.24 -1.17 -9.14
N ASP A 40 12.27 -1.94 -8.66
CA ASP A 40 12.17 -3.39 -8.90
C ASP A 40 11.11 -3.73 -9.95
N LYS A 41 10.62 -2.71 -10.68
CA LYS A 41 9.66 -2.82 -11.78
C LYS A 41 8.33 -3.52 -11.43
N TRP A 42 7.87 -3.35 -10.19
CA TRP A 42 6.54 -3.87 -9.80
C TRP A 42 5.42 -3.24 -10.64
N HIS A 43 5.56 -1.98 -11.07
CA HIS A 43 4.61 -1.35 -11.98
C HIS A 43 4.31 -2.18 -13.23
N SER A 44 5.35 -2.80 -13.83
CA SER A 44 5.21 -3.65 -15.01
C SER A 44 4.46 -4.95 -14.71
N LYS A 45 4.69 -5.56 -13.54
CA LYS A 45 3.95 -6.77 -13.11
C LYS A 45 2.48 -6.51 -12.83
N PHE A 46 2.13 -5.25 -12.57
CA PHE A 46 0.76 -4.79 -12.36
C PHE A 46 0.13 -4.20 -13.63
N ASP A 47 0.85 -4.19 -14.75
CA ASP A 47 0.44 -3.56 -16.01
C ASP A 47 0.09 -2.07 -15.83
N ARG A 48 1.00 -1.33 -15.18
CA ARG A 48 0.85 0.10 -14.88
C ARG A 48 2.10 0.87 -15.25
N ASP A 49 1.89 2.16 -15.49
CA ASP A 49 2.97 3.11 -15.71
C ASP A 49 3.88 3.22 -14.47
N PRO A 50 5.18 3.51 -14.67
CA PRO A 50 6.14 3.71 -13.58
C PRO A 50 5.95 5.05 -12.85
N ASP A 51 4.71 5.40 -12.51
CA ASP A 51 4.36 6.63 -11.81
C ASP A 51 4.58 6.48 -10.29
N PRO A 52 5.49 7.25 -9.67
CA PRO A 52 5.71 7.21 -8.22
C PRO A 52 4.55 7.80 -7.40
N THR A 53 3.68 8.60 -8.03
CA THR A 53 2.55 9.30 -7.41
C THR A 53 1.28 8.48 -7.45
N ASP A 54 1.18 7.53 -8.38
CA ASP A 54 0.10 6.56 -8.45
C ASP A 54 0.19 5.59 -7.26
N THR A 55 -0.63 5.88 -6.24
CA THR A 55 -0.81 5.02 -5.08
C THR A 55 -2.25 4.63 -4.85
N GLY A 56 -3.21 5.00 -5.70
CA GLY A 56 -4.63 4.89 -5.37
C GLY A 56 -5.22 6.10 -4.64
N PHE A 57 -4.38 7.01 -4.15
CA PHE A 57 -4.86 8.21 -3.48
C PHE A 57 -5.50 9.16 -4.50
N SER A 58 -6.69 9.67 -4.18
CA SER A 58 -7.50 10.52 -5.08
C SER A 58 -7.91 9.85 -6.40
N HIS A 59 -7.90 8.52 -6.48
CA HIS A 59 -8.46 7.83 -7.65
C HIS A 59 -9.94 8.18 -7.82
N SER A 60 -10.29 8.58 -9.03
CA SER A 60 -11.66 8.80 -9.47
C SER A 60 -12.39 7.47 -9.68
N LEU A 61 -13.70 7.55 -9.94
CA LEU A 61 -14.49 6.39 -10.35
C LEU A 61 -13.94 5.73 -11.62
N GLU A 62 -13.44 6.53 -12.56
CA GLU A 62 -12.83 6.05 -13.79
C GLU A 62 -11.57 5.26 -13.49
N ASP A 63 -10.68 5.78 -12.63
CA ASP A 63 -9.44 5.10 -12.23
C ASP A 63 -9.71 3.76 -11.54
N VAL A 64 -10.68 3.74 -10.61
CA VAL A 64 -11.09 2.51 -9.91
C VAL A 64 -11.72 1.51 -10.88
N THR A 65 -12.45 1.99 -11.89
CA THR A 65 -13.07 1.15 -12.92
C THR A 65 -12.07 0.61 -13.93
N ALA A 66 -11.03 1.37 -14.25
CA ALA A 66 -9.94 0.96 -15.12
C ALA A 66 -8.98 -0.02 -14.41
N PHE A 67 -8.88 0.04 -13.08
CA PHE A 67 -7.97 -0.83 -12.34
C PHE A 67 -8.22 -2.32 -12.60
N ARG A 68 -7.14 -3.02 -12.98
CA ARG A 68 -7.09 -4.48 -13.10
C ARG A 68 -5.98 -5.00 -12.20
N SER A 69 -6.39 -5.78 -11.21
CA SER A 69 -5.50 -6.51 -10.32
C SER A 69 -4.75 -7.58 -11.09
N PRO A 70 -3.44 -7.77 -10.84
CA PRO A 70 -2.74 -8.99 -11.24
C PRO A 70 -3.25 -10.17 -10.39
N ASP A 71 -2.62 -11.33 -10.54
CA ASP A 71 -2.89 -12.48 -9.70
C ASP A 71 -2.53 -12.25 -8.22
N GLY A 72 -3.08 -13.09 -7.34
CA GLY A 72 -2.87 -12.95 -5.90
C GLY A 72 -1.41 -13.18 -5.47
N LYS A 73 -0.67 -14.01 -6.22
CA LYS A 73 0.74 -14.30 -5.94
C LYS A 73 1.58 -13.04 -6.12
N THR A 74 1.37 -12.32 -7.22
CA THR A 74 2.06 -11.07 -7.54
C THR A 74 1.83 -10.00 -6.47
N ILE A 75 0.61 -9.89 -5.96
CA ILE A 75 0.30 -8.95 -4.86
C ILE A 75 1.06 -9.34 -3.59
N LEU A 76 1.04 -10.63 -3.23
CA LEU A 76 1.72 -11.12 -2.03
C LEU A 76 3.23 -10.94 -2.14
N GLU A 77 3.84 -11.24 -3.28
CA GLU A 77 5.27 -11.03 -3.50
C GLU A 77 5.66 -9.55 -3.39
N TYR A 78 4.85 -8.65 -3.94
CA TYR A 78 5.09 -7.21 -3.78
C TYR A 78 4.97 -6.79 -2.31
N HIS A 79 3.94 -7.27 -1.62
CA HIS A 79 3.75 -7.01 -0.19
C HIS A 79 4.93 -7.53 0.65
N HIS A 80 5.43 -8.73 0.36
CA HIS A 80 6.61 -9.27 1.01
C HIS A 80 7.86 -8.43 0.76
N ALA A 81 8.09 -7.94 -0.46
CA ALA A 81 9.22 -7.06 -0.76
C ALA A 81 9.16 -5.75 0.05
N VAL A 82 7.97 -5.16 0.19
CA VAL A 82 7.76 -3.95 1.01
C VAL A 82 7.90 -4.25 2.50
N LEU A 83 7.46 -5.43 2.96
CA LEU A 83 7.68 -5.89 4.32
C LEU A 83 9.17 -6.04 4.64
N GLU A 84 9.97 -6.58 3.73
CA GLU A 84 11.42 -6.66 3.91
C GLU A 84 12.07 -5.28 3.96
N LEU A 85 11.62 -4.32 3.15
CA LEU A 85 12.04 -2.92 3.28
C LEU A 85 11.67 -2.34 4.66
N ALA A 86 10.47 -2.64 5.16
CA ALA A 86 10.03 -2.20 6.48
C ALA A 86 10.93 -2.76 7.59
N LYS A 87 11.21 -4.07 7.56
CA LYS A 87 12.10 -4.74 8.51
C LYS A 87 13.50 -4.11 8.48
N GLN A 88 14.09 -3.96 7.29
CA GLN A 88 15.40 -3.32 7.13
C GLN A 88 15.41 -1.89 7.67
N TYR A 89 14.35 -1.12 7.43
CA TYR A 89 14.23 0.25 7.95
C TYR A 89 14.19 0.26 9.49
N ILE A 90 13.38 -0.59 10.09
CA ILE A 90 13.24 -0.70 11.54
C ILE A 90 14.56 -1.15 12.17
N THR A 91 15.17 -2.21 11.67
CA THR A 91 16.38 -2.80 12.28
C THR A 91 17.61 -1.92 12.11
N ASN A 92 17.78 -1.25 10.97
CA ASN A 92 19.04 -0.57 10.65
C ASN A 92 19.01 0.96 10.80
N HIS A 93 17.81 1.56 10.84
CA HIS A 93 17.67 3.02 10.74
C HIS A 93 16.74 3.63 11.78
N LEU A 94 16.01 2.84 12.56
CA LEU A 94 15.05 3.36 13.52
C LEU A 94 15.63 3.38 14.94
N SER A 95 15.86 4.57 15.45
CA SER A 95 16.22 4.84 16.84
C SER A 95 15.12 5.64 17.56
N GLU A 96 15.17 5.73 18.90
CA GLU A 96 14.25 6.59 19.66
C GLU A 96 14.35 8.06 19.27
N THR A 97 15.56 8.52 18.96
CA THR A 97 15.80 9.89 18.48
C THR A 97 15.22 10.08 17.08
N ASP A 98 15.38 9.10 16.19
CA ASP A 98 14.78 9.15 14.85
C ASP A 98 13.26 9.26 14.89
N LEU A 99 12.59 8.60 15.84
CA LEU A 99 11.14 8.70 15.99
C LEU A 99 10.65 10.13 16.19
N LYS A 100 11.47 11.02 16.77
CA LYS A 100 11.16 12.43 17.01
C LYS A 100 11.53 13.35 15.83
N ARG A 101 12.27 12.85 14.84
CA ARG A 101 12.74 13.63 13.70
C ARG A 101 11.56 14.04 12.81
N ASN A 102 11.47 15.32 12.48
CA ASN A 102 10.52 15.83 11.49
C ASN A 102 10.98 15.47 10.07
N VAL A 103 10.05 14.97 9.28
CA VAL A 103 10.28 14.57 7.89
C VAL A 103 9.18 15.17 7.02
N ARG A 104 9.59 15.90 5.98
CA ARG A 104 8.68 16.34 4.93
C ARG A 104 8.34 15.17 4.03
N SER A 105 7.05 14.93 3.77
CA SER A 105 6.63 14.06 2.67
C SER A 105 6.45 14.91 1.41
N PRO A 106 7.25 14.70 0.35
CA PRO A 106 7.05 15.39 -0.92
C PRO A 106 5.67 15.06 -1.52
N THR A 107 5.22 13.81 -1.36
CA THR A 107 3.96 13.33 -1.93
C THR A 107 2.75 13.90 -1.19
N LEU A 108 2.73 13.81 0.15
CA LEU A 108 1.62 14.33 0.95
C LEU A 108 1.69 15.85 1.19
N LYS A 109 2.80 16.48 0.80
CA LYS A 109 3.06 17.92 0.97
C LYS A 109 2.90 18.40 2.42
N ASN A 110 3.20 17.55 3.39
CA ASN A 110 3.11 17.83 4.82
C ASN A 110 4.43 17.52 5.54
N ILE A 111 4.50 17.91 6.82
CA ILE A 111 5.60 17.57 7.72
C ILE A 111 5.01 16.81 8.90
N ALA A 112 5.59 15.66 9.21
CA ALA A 112 5.25 14.86 10.38
C ALA A 112 6.52 14.25 10.97
N THR A 113 6.46 13.80 12.21
CA THR A 113 7.54 13.01 12.80
C THR A 113 7.63 11.64 12.14
N VAL A 114 8.80 11.00 12.17
CA VAL A 114 8.95 9.59 11.73
C VAL A 114 7.93 8.70 12.47
N ARG A 115 7.76 8.89 13.78
CA ARG A 115 6.73 8.19 14.56
C ARG A 115 5.33 8.40 13.98
N GLY A 116 4.94 9.64 13.71
CA GLY A 116 3.62 9.96 13.15
C GLY A 116 3.39 9.28 11.81
N ARG A 117 4.40 9.25 10.94
CA ARG A 117 4.32 8.55 9.65
C ARG A 117 4.19 7.03 9.80
N LEU A 118 4.97 6.42 10.68
CA LEU A 118 4.90 4.97 10.93
C LEU A 118 3.55 4.55 11.54
N LEU A 119 3.01 5.33 12.48
CA LEU A 119 1.67 5.09 13.02
C LEU A 119 0.58 5.25 11.94
N GLY A 120 0.73 6.25 11.06
CA GLY A 120 -0.15 6.44 9.91
C GLY A 120 -0.17 5.23 8.97
N ILE A 121 1.01 4.70 8.64
CA ILE A 121 1.18 3.47 7.83
C ILE A 121 0.43 2.28 8.46
N ILE A 122 0.62 2.06 9.77
CA ILE A 122 -0.03 0.95 10.47
C ILE A 122 -1.56 1.11 10.48
N SER A 123 -2.04 2.32 10.81
CA SER A 123 -3.48 2.60 10.87
C SER A 123 -4.17 2.42 9.53
N GLU A 124 -3.59 2.96 8.45
CA GLU A 124 -4.11 2.82 7.09
C GLU A 124 -4.09 1.35 6.64
N GLY A 125 -2.99 0.64 6.92
CA GLY A 125 -2.88 -0.79 6.64
C GLY A 125 -3.99 -1.62 7.30
N LEU A 126 -4.25 -1.41 8.59
CA LEU A 126 -5.31 -2.12 9.32
C LEU A 126 -6.70 -1.81 8.75
N GLN A 127 -6.97 -0.55 8.36
CA GLN A 127 -8.24 -0.16 7.75
C GLN A 127 -8.48 -0.89 6.42
N HIS A 128 -7.49 -0.91 5.51
CA HIS A 128 -7.66 -1.53 4.20
C HIS A 128 -7.67 -3.06 4.25
N VAL A 129 -6.92 -3.69 5.17
CA VAL A 129 -7.06 -5.14 5.43
C VAL A 129 -8.47 -5.47 5.92
N GLY A 130 -9.03 -4.66 6.84
CA GLY A 130 -10.40 -4.82 7.31
C GLY A 130 -11.43 -4.69 6.18
N GLN A 131 -11.29 -3.67 5.31
CA GLN A 131 -12.14 -3.51 4.12
C GLN A 131 -12.04 -4.71 3.18
N ALA A 132 -10.83 -5.21 2.92
CA ALA A 132 -10.63 -6.38 2.07
C ALA A 132 -11.24 -7.66 2.67
N ALA A 133 -11.12 -7.86 3.98
CA ALA A 133 -11.70 -9.00 4.69
C ALA A 133 -13.23 -8.94 4.68
N TYR A 134 -13.82 -7.77 4.96
CA TYR A 134 -15.26 -7.55 4.88
C TYR A 134 -15.78 -7.82 3.46
N LEU A 135 -15.11 -7.27 2.45
CA LEU A 135 -15.46 -7.47 1.05
C LEU A 135 -15.38 -8.95 0.64
N ARG A 136 -14.33 -9.66 1.07
CA ARG A 136 -14.23 -11.10 0.85
C ARG A 136 -15.41 -11.85 1.47
N GLY A 137 -15.81 -11.47 2.69
CA GLY A 137 -16.98 -12.02 3.36
C GLY A 137 -18.27 -11.77 2.60
N LEU A 138 -18.48 -10.55 2.11
CA LEU A 138 -19.63 -10.19 1.29
C LEU A 138 -19.70 -11.01 -0.02
N LEU A 139 -18.57 -11.21 -0.69
CA LEU A 139 -18.52 -11.89 -1.99
C LEU A 139 -18.53 -13.43 -1.88
N LYS A 140 -18.02 -14.00 -0.77
CA LYS A 140 -17.77 -15.45 -0.65
C LYS A 140 -18.36 -16.07 0.63
N GLY A 141 -19.13 -15.33 1.44
CA GLY A 141 -19.68 -15.82 2.70
C GLY A 141 -18.59 -16.06 3.75
N LYS A 142 -18.48 -17.29 4.29
CA LYS A 142 -17.50 -17.67 5.34
C LYS A 142 -16.03 -17.53 4.94
N GLY A 143 -15.73 -17.05 3.74
CA GLY A 143 -14.37 -16.79 3.28
C GLY A 143 -13.58 -15.79 4.12
N TRP A 144 -14.17 -14.99 5.00
CA TRP A 144 -13.40 -14.13 5.92
C TRP A 144 -12.75 -14.91 7.07
N LEU A 145 -13.25 -16.10 7.40
CA LEU A 145 -12.64 -17.02 8.35
C LEU A 145 -11.50 -17.74 7.61
N SER A 146 -10.25 -17.37 7.88
CA SER A 146 -9.11 -18.23 7.55
C SER A 146 -9.26 -19.53 8.34
N ARG A 147 -9.45 -20.64 7.63
CA ARG A 147 -9.16 -21.98 8.17
C ARG A 147 -7.68 -22.27 7.97
#